data_AF-A0A1I1N4G6-F1
#
_entry.id   AF-A0A1I1N4G6-F1
#
_cell.length_a   1.000
_cell.length_b   1.000
_cell.length_c   1.000
_cell.angle_alpha   90.00
_cell.angle_beta   90.00
_cell.angle_gamma   90.00
#
_symmetry.space_group_name_H-M   'P 1'
#
loop_
_entity.id
_entity.type
_entity.pdbx_description
1 polymer ?
#
loop_
_entity_poly.entity_id
_entity_poly.type
_entity_poly.pdbx_seq_one_letter_code
_entity_poly.pdbx_strand_id
1 'polypeptide(L)'
;MTKHIKTVTASRISEAPDLLGESPVWDDQLGRLYWVDSMSKKIRYYHPADHSHGDIDVPQIIGSVGLGAPGTLVAGLADGIYSIEIETGAATPLYRLDPPNDRVRFNDGKVDRQGRFVCGGMGIYAEPVGEVLRVAPDGTAEVLANGLRITNSICFSPDGDTFYMADSLDKLVRAYSYGTGEEALSEPRMLVDTKPYASGPDGATVDSEGCIWIALVQTGQIARFTPDGDLDALIEAPTDMPTCMCFGGPDLKTLYVTSIKDSGSGRAISRHPLGGHLFAIEGLGVTGLPEPRFAS
;
A
#
# COMPACT_ATOMS: atom_id res chain seq x y z
N MET A 1 -10.83 18.68 16.62
CA MET A 1 -12.08 18.04 17.07
C MET A 1 -12.13 16.69 16.36
N THR A 2 -12.17 15.57 17.09
CA THR A 2 -12.26 14.21 16.55
C THR A 2 -13.45 14.07 15.59
N LYS A 3 -13.23 13.59 14.37
CA LYS A 3 -14.31 13.42 13.38
C LYS A 3 -15.20 12.25 13.80
N HIS A 4 -16.46 12.55 14.10
CA HIS A 4 -17.47 11.52 14.37
C HIS A 4 -17.92 10.88 13.04
N ILE A 5 -17.26 9.79 12.66
CA ILE A 5 -17.74 8.91 11.59
C ILE A 5 -19.04 8.26 12.09
N LYS A 6 -20.17 8.70 11.53
CA LYS A 6 -21.51 8.36 12.07
C LYS A 6 -21.87 6.89 11.88
N THR A 7 -21.76 6.40 10.65
CA THR A 7 -22.12 5.04 10.24
C THR A 7 -21.41 4.75 8.94
N VAL A 8 -20.60 3.69 8.92
CA VAL A 8 -19.97 3.17 7.71
C VAL A 8 -20.69 1.92 7.25
N THR A 9 -20.73 1.70 5.93
CA THR A 9 -21.20 0.45 5.32
C THR A 9 -20.01 -0.26 4.71
N ALA A 10 -19.92 -1.56 4.95
CA ALA A 10 -18.87 -2.40 4.38
C ALA A 10 -19.48 -3.51 3.51
N SER A 11 -19.00 -3.62 2.29
CA SER A 11 -19.45 -4.61 1.30
C SER A 11 -18.26 -5.45 0.85
N ARG A 12 -18.40 -6.78 0.89
CA ARG A 12 -17.38 -7.68 0.33
C ARG A 12 -17.38 -7.56 -1.20
N ILE A 13 -16.19 -7.38 -1.76
CA ILE A 13 -15.98 -7.24 -3.21
C ILE A 13 -15.43 -8.52 -3.81
N SER A 14 -14.34 -9.07 -3.27
CA SER A 14 -13.67 -10.22 -3.90
C SER A 14 -14.50 -11.51 -3.81
N GLU A 15 -14.46 -12.29 -4.89
CA GLU A 15 -15.12 -13.59 -4.98
C GLU A 15 -14.45 -14.67 -4.11
N ALA A 16 -13.12 -14.58 -3.97
CA ALA A 16 -12.29 -15.50 -3.20
C ALA A 16 -11.40 -14.72 -2.21
N PRO A 17 -10.95 -15.36 -1.12
CA PRO A 17 -9.97 -14.77 -0.23
C PRO A 17 -8.58 -14.81 -0.84
N ASP A 18 -7.83 -13.73 -0.66
CA ASP A 18 -6.40 -13.64 -0.91
C ASP A 18 -5.62 -14.27 0.24
N LEU A 19 -4.52 -14.94 -0.09
CA LEU A 19 -3.59 -15.39 0.96
C LEU A 19 -3.02 -14.18 1.70
N LEU A 20 -2.53 -13.20 0.94
CA LEU A 20 -2.06 -11.91 1.44
C LEU A 20 -2.47 -10.82 0.44
N GLY A 21 -3.67 -10.27 0.63
CA GLY A 21 -4.15 -9.14 -0.16
C GLY A 21 -3.40 -7.88 0.23
N GLU A 22 -2.86 -7.13 -0.72
CA GLU A 22 -2.03 -5.94 -0.47
C GLU A 22 -2.17 -4.87 -1.56
N SER A 23 -1.64 -3.68 -1.28
CA SER A 23 -1.38 -2.61 -2.25
C SER A 23 -2.53 -2.33 -3.24
N PRO A 24 -3.75 -2.03 -2.75
CA PRO A 24 -4.83 -1.62 -3.63
C PRO A 24 -4.55 -0.24 -4.25
N VAL A 25 -4.89 -0.05 -5.52
CA VAL A 25 -4.74 1.22 -6.26
C VAL A 25 -5.90 1.39 -7.24
N TRP A 26 -6.48 2.60 -7.27
CA TRP A 26 -7.61 2.92 -8.13
C TRP A 26 -7.16 3.60 -9.41
N ASP A 27 -7.44 2.99 -10.57
CA ASP A 27 -7.28 3.59 -11.89
C ASP A 27 -8.54 4.39 -12.25
N ASP A 28 -8.43 5.71 -12.20
CA ASP A 28 -9.49 6.67 -12.51
C ASP A 28 -9.85 6.73 -14.00
N GLN A 29 -8.90 6.44 -14.89
CA GLN A 29 -9.11 6.45 -16.34
C GLN A 29 -9.87 5.22 -16.81
N LEU A 30 -9.57 4.06 -16.21
CA LEU A 30 -10.22 2.79 -16.53
C LEU A 30 -11.41 2.48 -15.62
N GLY A 31 -11.62 3.26 -14.55
CA GLY A 31 -12.66 2.98 -13.56
C GLY A 31 -12.47 1.61 -12.90
N ARG A 32 -11.22 1.24 -12.62
CA ARG A 32 -10.83 -0.12 -12.23
C ARG A 32 -9.95 -0.09 -11.00
N LEU A 33 -10.24 -0.96 -10.03
CA LEU A 33 -9.38 -1.20 -8.88
C LEU A 33 -8.38 -2.31 -9.23
N TYR A 34 -7.12 -2.12 -8.88
CA TYR A 34 -6.09 -3.15 -8.84
C TYR A 34 -5.65 -3.41 -7.40
N TRP A 35 -5.20 -4.62 -7.09
CA TRP A 35 -4.52 -4.97 -5.84
C TRP A 35 -3.70 -6.24 -6.06
N VAL A 36 -2.92 -6.68 -5.07
CA VAL A 36 -2.08 -7.88 -5.22
C VAL A 36 -2.49 -8.97 -4.25
N ASP A 37 -2.40 -10.23 -4.67
CA ASP A 37 -2.31 -11.37 -3.77
C ASP A 37 -0.86 -11.85 -3.77
N SER A 38 -0.11 -11.36 -2.78
CA SER A 38 1.35 -11.48 -2.69
C SER A 38 1.80 -12.93 -2.78
N MET A 39 1.17 -13.82 -2.02
CA MET A 39 1.59 -15.23 -1.93
C MET A 39 1.10 -16.07 -3.11
N SER A 40 0.00 -15.67 -3.76
CA SER A 40 -0.48 -16.31 -4.98
C SER A 40 0.21 -15.80 -6.25
N LYS A 41 1.09 -14.79 -6.15
CA LYS A 41 1.81 -14.17 -7.28
C LYS A 41 0.86 -13.63 -8.35
N LYS A 42 -0.16 -12.90 -7.90
CA LYS A 42 -1.20 -12.34 -8.78
C LYS A 42 -1.38 -10.86 -8.52
N ILE A 43 -1.50 -10.08 -9.58
CA ILE A 43 -2.20 -8.79 -9.55
C ILE A 43 -3.66 -9.10 -9.89
N ARG A 44 -4.59 -8.62 -9.09
CA ARG A 44 -6.03 -8.75 -9.31
C ARG A 44 -6.61 -7.44 -9.75
N TYR A 45 -7.75 -7.50 -10.44
CA TYR A 45 -8.54 -6.32 -10.73
C TYR A 45 -10.04 -6.53 -10.55
N TYR A 46 -10.73 -5.41 -10.32
CA TYR A 46 -12.18 -5.32 -10.18
C TYR A 46 -12.69 -4.06 -10.88
N HIS A 47 -13.73 -4.21 -11.70
CA HIS A 47 -14.39 -3.09 -12.37
C HIS A 47 -15.79 -2.87 -11.76
N PRO A 48 -16.00 -1.83 -10.94
CA PRO A 48 -17.28 -1.64 -10.23
C PRO A 48 -18.49 -1.44 -11.13
N ALA A 49 -18.31 -0.93 -12.35
CA ALA A 49 -19.44 -0.63 -13.24
C ALA A 49 -20.18 -1.87 -13.76
N ASP A 50 -19.49 -3.00 -13.93
CA ASP A 50 -20.05 -4.25 -14.45
C ASP A 50 -19.78 -5.46 -13.53
N HIS A 51 -19.12 -5.21 -12.39
CA HIS A 51 -18.71 -6.21 -11.40
C HIS A 51 -17.75 -7.29 -11.95
N SER A 52 -17.07 -7.02 -13.06
CA SER A 52 -16.09 -7.94 -13.60
C SER A 52 -14.81 -7.98 -12.76
N HIS A 53 -14.20 -9.17 -12.72
CA HIS A 53 -12.96 -9.46 -12.02
C HIS A 53 -11.99 -10.15 -12.95
N GLY A 54 -10.70 -10.08 -12.63
CA GLY A 54 -9.70 -10.93 -13.24
C GLY A 54 -8.37 -10.85 -12.51
N ASP A 55 -7.39 -11.57 -13.04
CA ASP A 55 -6.05 -11.64 -12.50
C ASP A 55 -4.99 -11.66 -13.59
N ILE A 56 -3.80 -11.23 -13.21
CA ILE A 56 -2.58 -11.17 -14.02
C ILE A 56 -1.52 -11.92 -13.21
N ASP A 57 -1.02 -13.02 -13.76
CA ASP A 57 0.07 -13.78 -13.15
C ASP A 57 1.39 -13.00 -13.26
N VAL A 58 2.15 -12.97 -12.17
CA VAL A 58 3.49 -12.37 -12.11
C VAL A 58 4.54 -13.43 -11.73
N PRO A 59 5.81 -13.29 -12.14
CA PRO A 59 6.79 -14.37 -12.02
C PRO A 59 7.23 -14.65 -10.56
N GLN A 60 7.04 -13.71 -9.65
CA GLN A 60 7.54 -13.75 -8.28
C GLN A 60 6.48 -13.29 -7.28
N ILE A 61 6.76 -13.50 -5.98
CA ILE A 61 6.00 -12.84 -4.91
C ILE A 61 6.00 -11.34 -5.17
N ILE A 62 4.85 -10.70 -5.00
CA ILE A 62 4.62 -9.28 -5.29
C ILE A 62 4.22 -8.57 -4.01
N GLY A 63 4.90 -7.47 -3.68
CA GLY A 63 4.58 -6.66 -2.51
C GLY A 63 3.64 -5.51 -2.82
N SER A 64 3.85 -4.85 -3.98
CA SER A 64 3.14 -3.62 -4.31
C SER A 64 2.93 -3.40 -5.79
N VAL A 65 1.92 -2.60 -6.13
CA VAL A 65 1.59 -2.19 -7.49
C VAL A 65 1.21 -0.70 -7.53
N GLY A 66 1.56 -0.02 -8.61
CA GLY A 66 1.19 1.35 -8.91
C GLY A 66 0.75 1.49 -10.36
N LEU A 67 0.01 2.56 -10.66
CA LEU A 67 -0.41 2.84 -12.03
C LEU A 67 0.79 3.20 -12.89
N GLY A 68 0.88 2.65 -14.10
CA GLY A 68 1.91 2.97 -15.08
C GLY A 68 1.39 3.89 -16.19
N ALA A 69 2.18 3.96 -17.27
CA ALA A 69 1.72 4.46 -18.56
C ALA A 69 0.48 3.68 -19.06
N PRO A 70 -0.29 4.19 -20.04
CA PRO A 70 -1.46 3.49 -20.54
C PRO A 70 -1.18 2.03 -20.91
N GLY A 71 -1.92 1.10 -20.30
CA GLY A 71 -1.76 -0.34 -20.53
C GLY A 71 -0.71 -1.03 -19.65
N THR A 72 -0.04 -0.31 -18.74
CA THR A 72 0.95 -0.89 -17.83
C THR A 72 0.71 -0.55 -16.36
N LEU A 73 1.29 -1.36 -15.49
CA LEU A 73 1.43 -1.12 -14.06
C LEU A 73 2.93 -1.14 -13.70
N VAL A 74 3.33 -0.46 -12.64
CA VAL A 74 4.64 -0.65 -12.01
C VAL A 74 4.47 -1.56 -10.79
N ALA A 75 5.37 -2.52 -10.57
CA ALA A 75 5.25 -3.50 -9.49
C ALA A 75 6.57 -3.74 -8.77
N GLY A 76 6.51 -3.84 -7.44
CA GLY A 76 7.60 -4.33 -6.60
C GLY A 76 7.49 -5.85 -6.41
N LEU A 77 8.31 -6.61 -7.13
CA LEU A 77 8.40 -8.06 -7.01
C LEU A 77 9.53 -8.46 -6.08
N ALA A 78 9.62 -9.73 -5.67
CA ALA A 78 10.63 -10.17 -4.70
C ALA A 78 12.08 -9.81 -5.06
N ASP A 79 12.44 -9.79 -6.34
CA ASP A 79 13.82 -9.58 -6.82
C ASP A 79 14.06 -8.23 -7.51
N GLY A 80 13.06 -7.35 -7.60
CA GLY A 80 13.20 -6.09 -8.31
C GLY A 80 11.90 -5.33 -8.55
N ILE A 81 12.02 -4.20 -9.26
CA ILE A 81 10.91 -3.36 -9.71
C ILE A 81 10.69 -3.58 -11.20
N TYR A 82 9.45 -3.75 -11.61
CA TYR A 82 9.07 -4.15 -12.97
C TYR A 82 7.95 -3.28 -13.52
N SER A 83 7.96 -3.06 -14.83
CA SER A 83 6.78 -2.65 -15.59
C SER A 83 6.02 -3.91 -16.03
N ILE A 84 4.73 -3.98 -15.74
CA ILE A 84 3.85 -5.11 -16.05
C ILE A 84 2.84 -4.66 -17.11
N GLU A 85 2.79 -5.36 -18.24
CA GLU A 85 1.72 -5.17 -19.23
C GLU A 85 0.41 -5.79 -18.73
N ILE A 86 -0.68 -5.01 -18.72
CA ILE A 86 -1.96 -5.41 -18.14
C ILE A 86 -2.60 -6.58 -18.89
N GLU A 87 -2.53 -6.57 -20.22
CA GLU A 87 -3.22 -7.58 -21.06
C GLU A 87 -2.49 -8.92 -21.12
N THR A 88 -1.16 -8.91 -21.00
CA THR A 88 -0.33 -10.10 -21.23
C THR A 88 0.34 -10.63 -19.96
N GLY A 89 0.46 -9.80 -18.91
CA GLY A 89 1.29 -10.08 -17.73
C GLY A 89 2.79 -10.03 -18.01
N ALA A 90 3.23 -9.56 -19.18
CA ALA A 90 4.64 -9.45 -19.50
C ALA A 90 5.34 -8.49 -18.53
N ALA A 91 6.40 -8.99 -17.87
CA ALA A 91 7.15 -8.24 -16.86
C ALA A 91 8.52 -7.81 -17.40
N THR A 92 8.72 -6.50 -17.53
CA THR A 92 9.97 -5.89 -17.97
C THR A 92 10.70 -5.28 -16.77
N PRO A 93 11.94 -5.69 -16.45
CA PRO A 93 12.66 -5.17 -15.30
C PRO A 93 13.03 -3.69 -15.49
N LEU A 94 12.75 -2.89 -14.47
CA LEU A 94 13.19 -1.49 -14.36
C LEU A 94 14.38 -1.38 -13.40
N TYR A 95 14.37 -2.18 -12.34
CA TYR A 95 15.44 -2.29 -11.36
C TYR A 95 15.53 -3.74 -10.86
N ARG A 96 16.74 -4.23 -10.59
CA ARG A 96 16.99 -5.52 -9.94
C ARG A 96 18.02 -5.36 -8.84
N LEU A 97 17.88 -6.16 -7.79
CA LEU A 97 18.91 -6.28 -6.76
C LEU A 97 20.20 -6.83 -7.39
N ASP A 98 21.30 -6.11 -7.21
CA ASP A 98 22.64 -6.52 -7.63
C ASP A 98 23.64 -6.32 -6.46
N PRO A 99 24.14 -7.40 -5.84
CA PRO A 99 23.84 -8.80 -6.15
C PRO A 99 22.41 -9.22 -5.75
N PRO A 100 21.85 -10.30 -6.35
CA PRO A 100 20.60 -10.88 -5.87
C PRO A 100 20.68 -11.29 -4.39
N ASN A 101 19.59 -11.08 -3.66
CA ASN A 101 19.50 -11.40 -2.24
C ASN A 101 18.17 -12.10 -1.93
N ASP A 102 18.24 -13.41 -1.67
CA ASP A 102 17.06 -14.24 -1.37
C ASP A 102 16.47 -13.99 0.02
N ARG A 103 17.15 -13.21 0.87
CA ARG A 103 16.66 -12.81 2.19
C ARG A 103 15.86 -11.51 2.16
N VAL A 104 15.80 -10.82 1.03
CA VAL A 104 15.05 -9.59 0.86
C VAL A 104 13.92 -9.82 -0.14
N ARG A 105 12.78 -9.19 0.12
CA ARG A 105 11.75 -8.98 -0.91
C ARG A 105 11.22 -7.55 -0.82
N PHE A 106 10.73 -7.03 -1.93
CA PHE A 106 9.91 -5.82 -1.89
C PHE A 106 8.55 -6.11 -1.21
N ASN A 107 8.06 -5.12 -0.48
CA ASN A 107 6.84 -5.15 0.31
C ASN A 107 5.95 -3.97 -0.16
N ASP A 108 5.66 -3.00 0.70
CA ASP A 108 4.81 -1.87 0.34
C ASP A 108 5.48 -0.93 -0.68
N GLY A 109 4.66 -0.19 -1.41
CA GLY A 109 5.13 0.73 -2.44
C GLY A 109 4.01 1.53 -3.07
N LYS A 110 4.33 2.74 -3.50
CA LYS A 110 3.39 3.68 -4.11
C LYS A 110 4.11 4.60 -5.09
N VAL A 111 3.39 5.08 -6.11
CA VAL A 111 3.88 6.13 -6.99
C VAL A 111 3.80 7.47 -6.25
N ASP A 112 4.89 8.23 -6.22
CA ASP A 112 4.92 9.55 -5.59
C ASP A 112 4.25 10.62 -6.47
N ARG A 113 4.07 11.82 -5.93
CA ARG A 113 3.41 12.93 -6.67
C ARG A 113 4.20 13.43 -7.88
N GLN A 114 5.44 12.97 -8.07
CA GLN A 114 6.31 13.29 -9.19
C GLN A 114 6.41 12.14 -10.21
N GLY A 115 5.62 11.07 -10.06
CA GLY A 115 5.58 9.96 -11.02
C GLY A 115 6.72 8.95 -10.86
N ARG A 116 7.38 8.91 -9.69
CA ARG A 116 8.43 7.91 -9.36
C ARG A 116 7.84 6.82 -8.48
N PHE A 117 8.30 5.58 -8.64
CA PHE A 117 7.84 4.48 -7.79
C PHE A 117 8.73 4.38 -6.54
N VAL A 118 8.15 4.61 -5.37
CA VAL A 118 8.84 4.44 -4.08
C VAL A 118 8.39 3.11 -3.49
N CYS A 119 9.35 2.22 -3.24
CA CYS A 119 9.06 0.85 -2.82
C CYS A 119 10.01 0.41 -1.70
N GLY A 120 9.43 -0.14 -0.64
CA GLY A 120 10.13 -0.59 0.55
C GLY A 120 10.40 -2.09 0.53
N GLY A 121 11.62 -2.48 0.86
CA GLY A 121 12.02 -3.86 1.08
C GLY A 121 11.77 -4.33 2.50
N MET A 122 11.86 -5.64 2.70
CA MET A 122 11.84 -6.29 4.01
C MET A 122 12.72 -7.53 4.04
N GLY A 123 13.21 -7.88 5.23
CA GLY A 123 13.83 -9.19 5.46
C GLY A 123 12.76 -10.28 5.54
N ILE A 124 12.94 -11.40 4.85
CA ILE A 124 11.94 -12.50 4.84
C ILE A 124 11.71 -13.12 6.24
N TYR A 125 12.67 -12.96 7.16
CA TYR A 125 12.55 -13.33 8.57
C TYR A 125 12.54 -12.12 9.51
N ALA A 126 12.24 -10.92 8.97
CA ALA A 126 12.25 -9.62 9.64
C ALA A 126 13.64 -9.17 10.15
N GLU A 127 14.69 -9.54 9.43
CA GLU A 127 16.04 -8.98 9.60
C GLU A 127 16.07 -7.53 9.09
N PRO A 128 16.89 -6.65 9.70
CA PRO A 128 16.99 -5.23 9.31
C PRO A 128 17.82 -5.06 8.04
N VAL A 129 17.37 -5.64 6.92
CA VAL A 129 18.06 -5.66 5.62
C VAL A 129 17.23 -5.00 4.51
N GLY A 130 16.03 -4.53 4.83
CA GLY A 130 15.16 -3.83 3.89
C GLY A 130 15.64 -2.40 3.62
N GLU A 131 15.44 -1.98 2.38
CA GLU A 131 15.76 -0.65 1.87
C GLU A 131 14.51 -0.01 1.25
N VAL A 132 14.39 1.31 1.34
CA VAL A 132 13.39 2.06 0.56
C VAL A 132 14.09 2.57 -0.68
N LEU A 133 13.60 2.15 -1.84
CA LEU A 133 14.07 2.62 -3.13
C LEU A 133 13.10 3.62 -3.72
N ARG A 134 13.64 4.61 -4.43
CA ARG A 134 12.92 5.46 -5.36
C ARG A 134 13.42 5.17 -6.77
N VAL A 135 12.52 4.72 -7.64
CA VAL A 135 12.81 4.40 -9.04
C VAL A 135 12.08 5.40 -9.93
N ALA A 136 12.79 6.03 -10.85
CA ALA A 136 12.23 6.94 -11.85
C ALA A 136 11.84 6.20 -13.15
N PRO A 137 10.97 6.76 -14.00
CA PRO A 137 10.57 6.15 -15.28
C PRO A 137 11.73 5.81 -16.24
N ASP A 138 12.87 6.47 -16.11
CA ASP A 138 14.08 6.18 -16.91
C ASP A 138 14.93 5.03 -16.34
N GLY A 139 14.50 4.41 -15.24
CA GLY A 139 15.20 3.32 -14.55
C GLY A 139 16.22 3.78 -13.50
N THR A 140 16.42 5.09 -13.33
CA THR A 140 17.29 5.63 -12.27
C THR A 140 16.73 5.23 -10.90
N ALA A 141 17.56 4.60 -10.08
CA ALA A 141 17.17 4.11 -8.75
C ALA A 141 18.07 4.71 -7.66
N GLU A 142 17.46 5.08 -6.54
CA GLU A 142 18.13 5.67 -5.37
C GLU A 142 17.63 5.01 -4.08
N VAL A 143 18.55 4.72 -3.15
CA VAL A 143 18.22 4.27 -1.80
C VAL A 143 17.92 5.47 -0.92
N LEU A 144 16.68 5.59 -0.46
CA LEU A 144 16.21 6.65 0.44
C LEU A 144 16.42 6.33 1.92
N ALA A 145 16.26 5.06 2.29
CA ALA A 145 16.42 4.56 3.66
C ALA A 145 16.86 3.09 3.65
N ASN A 146 17.49 2.63 4.72
CA ASN A 146 17.96 1.25 4.87
C ASN A 146 17.84 0.77 6.33
N GLY A 147 18.16 -0.50 6.56
CA GLY A 147 18.14 -1.11 7.89
C GLY A 147 16.74 -1.44 8.40
N LEU A 148 15.75 -1.54 7.51
CA LEU A 148 14.35 -1.77 7.86
C LEU A 148 14.04 -3.26 7.93
N ARG A 149 13.17 -3.66 8.85
CA ARG A 149 12.75 -5.05 9.01
C ARG A 149 11.54 -5.38 8.15
N ILE A 150 10.48 -4.57 8.24
CA ILE A 150 9.23 -4.71 7.50
C ILE A 150 8.73 -3.32 7.09
N THR A 151 9.08 -2.88 5.88
CA THR A 151 8.67 -1.57 5.40
C THR A 151 7.20 -1.56 4.98
N ASN A 152 6.46 -0.58 5.48
CA ASN A 152 5.03 -0.41 5.28
C ASN A 152 4.63 1.08 5.38
N SER A 153 3.33 1.34 5.23
CA SER A 153 2.70 2.67 5.34
C SER A 153 3.23 3.70 4.35
N ILE A 154 3.70 3.26 3.18
CA ILE A 154 4.27 4.15 2.16
C ILE A 154 3.14 5.00 1.56
N CYS A 155 3.14 6.29 1.87
CA CYS A 155 2.22 7.26 1.26
C CYS A 155 2.80 8.69 1.29
N PHE A 156 2.10 9.62 0.64
CA PHE A 156 2.57 10.99 0.43
C PHE A 156 1.47 11.99 0.77
N SER A 157 1.87 13.14 1.34
CA SER A 157 0.97 14.27 1.54
C SER A 157 0.31 14.71 0.23
N PRO A 158 -0.84 15.44 0.29
CA PRO A 158 -1.56 15.84 -0.92
C PRO A 158 -0.72 16.66 -1.91
N ASP A 159 0.19 17.49 -1.41
CA ASP A 159 1.15 18.29 -2.20
C ASP A 159 2.39 17.50 -2.64
N GLY A 160 2.68 16.36 -2.00
CA GLY A 160 3.87 15.55 -2.25
C GLY A 160 5.13 16.02 -1.53
N ASP A 161 5.02 17.00 -0.63
CA ASP A 161 6.16 17.56 0.11
C ASP A 161 6.52 16.76 1.36
N THR A 162 5.71 15.76 1.72
CA THR A 162 5.98 14.85 2.84
C THR A 162 5.83 13.39 2.41
N PHE A 163 6.87 12.60 2.69
CA PHE A 163 6.87 11.15 2.55
C PHE A 163 6.63 10.50 3.92
N TYR A 164 5.66 9.60 3.99
CA TYR A 164 5.35 8.81 5.17
C TYR A 164 5.76 7.36 4.98
N MET A 165 6.37 6.77 6.00
CA MET A 165 6.67 5.34 6.03
C MET A 165 6.82 4.82 7.45
N ALA A 166 6.74 3.50 7.61
CA ALA A 166 7.00 2.81 8.87
C ALA A 166 7.86 1.56 8.65
N ASP A 167 8.64 1.22 9.69
CA ASP A 167 8.95 -0.18 9.95
C ASP A 167 7.86 -0.69 10.90
N SER A 168 7.06 -1.67 10.46
CA SER A 168 5.92 -2.16 11.25
C SER A 168 6.31 -2.63 12.65
N LEU A 169 7.55 -3.11 12.84
CA LEU A 169 8.03 -3.60 14.13
C LEU A 169 8.39 -2.48 15.11
N ASP A 170 8.65 -1.27 14.62
CA ASP A 170 8.88 -0.09 15.47
C ASP A 170 7.59 0.52 16.00
N LYS A 171 6.45 0.17 15.38
CA LYS A 171 5.11 0.69 15.72
C LYS A 171 5.05 2.23 15.65
N LEU A 172 5.71 2.80 14.65
CA LEU A 172 5.88 4.24 14.50
C LEU A 172 5.90 4.64 13.03
N VAL A 173 4.99 5.53 12.64
CA VAL A 173 5.03 6.18 11.32
C VAL A 173 5.91 7.42 11.40
N ARG A 174 6.82 7.53 10.45
CA ARG A 174 7.78 8.61 10.28
C ARG A 174 7.36 9.50 9.12
N ALA A 175 7.51 10.80 9.28
CA ALA A 175 7.27 11.80 8.25
C ALA A 175 8.59 12.48 7.86
N TYR A 176 8.91 12.45 6.58
CA TYR A 176 10.11 13.03 6.00
C TYR A 176 9.74 14.16 5.06
N SER A 177 10.50 15.25 5.07
CA SER A 177 10.44 16.22 3.97
C SER A 177 10.77 15.53 2.65
N TYR A 178 10.00 15.82 1.61
CA TYR A 178 10.08 15.16 0.30
C TYR A 178 9.79 16.17 -0.83
N GLY A 179 10.00 15.78 -2.08
CA GLY A 179 9.58 16.57 -3.25
C GLY A 179 10.47 17.76 -3.66
N THR A 180 11.33 18.30 -2.78
CA THR A 180 12.04 19.58 -3.04
C THR A 180 13.40 19.48 -3.75
N GLY A 181 13.92 18.29 -4.10
CA GLY A 181 15.20 18.16 -4.81
C GLY A 181 15.85 16.77 -4.73
N GLU A 182 17.09 16.67 -5.22
CA GLU A 182 17.97 15.47 -5.19
C GLU A 182 18.52 15.13 -3.78
N GLU A 183 17.99 15.75 -2.72
CA GLU A 183 18.51 15.53 -1.37
C GLU A 183 17.96 14.22 -0.78
N ALA A 184 18.84 13.48 -0.11
CA ALA A 184 18.47 12.32 0.69
C ALA A 184 17.44 12.71 1.76
N LEU A 185 16.65 11.73 2.21
CA LEU A 185 15.69 11.96 3.29
C LEU A 185 16.40 12.58 4.52
N SER A 186 15.85 13.70 5.01
CA SER A 186 16.33 14.35 6.22
C SER A 186 15.96 13.54 7.48
N GLU A 187 16.35 14.03 8.66
CA GLU A 187 15.84 13.48 9.93
C GLU A 187 14.30 13.50 9.95
N PRO A 188 13.64 12.37 10.26
CA PRO A 188 12.19 12.29 10.26
C PRO A 188 11.58 12.93 11.51
N ARG A 189 10.37 13.43 11.34
CA ARG A 189 9.46 13.66 12.45
C ARG A 189 8.73 12.35 12.79
N MET A 190 8.74 11.99 14.07
CA MET A 190 7.98 10.84 14.58
C MET A 190 6.51 11.24 14.65
N LEU A 191 5.71 10.80 13.69
CA LEU A 191 4.37 11.34 13.46
C LEU A 191 3.29 10.58 14.24
N VAL A 192 3.18 9.27 14.04
CA VAL A 192 2.12 8.45 14.65
C VAL A 192 2.74 7.29 15.43
N ASP A 193 2.53 7.25 16.75
CA ASP A 193 2.86 6.09 17.58
C ASP A 193 1.66 5.13 17.64
N THR A 194 1.82 3.92 17.10
CA THR A 194 0.75 2.91 17.09
C THR A 194 0.83 1.92 18.24
N LYS A 195 1.83 2.02 19.13
CA LYS A 195 1.95 1.15 20.32
C LYS A 195 0.70 1.18 21.20
N PRO A 196 0.04 2.34 21.45
CA PRO A 196 -1.18 2.38 22.24
C PRO A 196 -2.34 1.56 21.66
N TYR A 197 -2.32 1.30 20.35
CA TYR A 197 -3.32 0.49 19.65
C TYR A 197 -2.88 -0.97 19.47
N ALA A 198 -1.80 -1.38 20.15
CA ALA A 198 -1.27 -2.74 20.14
C ALA A 198 -0.90 -3.33 18.77
N SER A 199 -0.94 -2.56 17.68
CA SER A 199 -0.62 -3.00 16.31
C SER A 199 0.62 -2.33 15.75
N GLY A 200 1.34 -3.04 14.89
CA GLY A 200 2.20 -2.38 13.89
C GLY A 200 1.34 -1.68 12.83
N PRO A 201 1.77 -0.54 12.29
CA PRO A 201 1.12 0.05 11.12
C PRO A 201 1.45 -0.82 9.90
N ASP A 202 0.44 -1.12 9.09
CA ASP A 202 0.59 -1.86 7.84
C ASP A 202 0.49 -0.89 6.66
N GLY A 203 -0.27 -1.20 5.60
CA GLY A 203 -0.54 -0.26 4.51
C GLY A 203 -1.28 1.01 4.94
N ALA A 204 -1.04 2.10 4.22
CA ALA A 204 -1.61 3.42 4.51
C ALA A 204 -1.96 4.21 3.25
N THR A 205 -2.87 5.18 3.39
CA THR A 205 -3.18 6.16 2.35
C THR A 205 -3.53 7.52 2.95
N VAL A 206 -3.55 8.57 2.13
CA VAL A 206 -3.89 9.94 2.54
C VAL A 206 -5.19 10.38 1.88
N ASP A 207 -6.07 11.02 2.64
CA ASP A 207 -7.29 11.61 2.10
C ASP A 207 -7.12 13.06 1.63
N SER A 208 -8.17 13.61 1.03
CA SER A 208 -8.20 15.00 0.52
C SER A 208 -8.05 16.08 1.61
N GLU A 209 -8.24 15.75 2.88
CA GLU A 209 -8.01 16.65 4.01
C GLU A 209 -6.57 16.53 4.57
N GLY A 210 -5.72 15.70 3.94
CA GLY A 210 -4.34 15.46 4.35
C GLY A 210 -4.19 14.48 5.52
N CYS A 211 -5.29 13.84 5.97
CA CYS A 211 -5.22 12.87 7.05
C CYS A 211 -4.74 11.51 6.55
N ILE A 212 -3.98 10.81 7.39
CA ILE A 212 -3.40 9.50 7.09
C ILE A 212 -4.32 8.40 7.63
N TRP A 213 -4.73 7.48 6.77
CA TRP A 213 -5.44 6.26 7.11
C TRP A 213 -4.46 5.09 7.16
N ILE A 214 -4.50 4.32 8.24
CA ILE A 214 -3.55 3.24 8.52
C ILE A 214 -4.30 1.98 8.90
N ALA A 215 -3.92 0.84 8.32
CA ALA A 215 -4.37 -0.48 8.75
C ALA A 215 -3.64 -0.88 10.04
N LEU A 216 -4.42 -1.20 11.07
CA LEU A 216 -3.94 -1.77 12.32
C LEU A 216 -4.20 -3.29 12.27
N VAL A 217 -3.35 -3.97 11.50
CA VAL A 217 -3.50 -5.39 11.13
C VAL A 217 -3.66 -6.35 12.31
N GLN A 218 -3.06 -6.06 13.46
CA GLN A 218 -3.10 -6.94 14.63
C GLN A 218 -4.37 -6.79 15.46
N THR A 219 -5.13 -5.72 15.25
CA THR A 219 -6.33 -5.40 16.04
C THR A 219 -7.60 -5.33 15.22
N GLY A 220 -7.55 -5.57 13.90
CA GLY A 220 -8.76 -5.54 13.05
C GLY A 220 -9.35 -4.14 12.91
N GLN A 221 -8.51 -3.10 12.91
CA GLN A 221 -8.96 -1.72 12.92
C GLN A 221 -8.32 -0.88 11.81
N ILE A 222 -8.98 0.22 11.47
CA ILE A 222 -8.46 1.26 10.58
C ILE A 222 -8.47 2.56 11.37
N ALA A 223 -7.32 3.22 11.45
CA ALA A 223 -7.16 4.48 12.17
C ALA A 223 -6.89 5.62 11.19
N ARG A 224 -7.51 6.78 11.44
CA ARG A 224 -7.28 8.03 10.73
C ARG A 224 -6.55 8.99 11.66
N PHE A 225 -5.43 9.53 11.22
CA PHE A 225 -4.63 10.51 11.95
C PHE A 225 -4.56 11.84 11.20
N THR A 226 -4.54 12.96 11.93
CA THR A 226 -4.35 14.29 11.37
C THR A 226 -2.93 14.45 10.80
N PRO A 227 -2.66 15.49 9.97
CA PRO A 227 -1.29 15.81 9.53
C PRO A 227 -0.27 16.04 10.66
N ASP A 228 -0.76 16.38 11.85
CA ASP A 228 0.04 16.58 13.06
C ASP A 228 0.29 15.27 13.84
N GLY A 229 -0.40 14.19 13.49
CA GLY A 229 -0.25 12.86 14.09
C GLY A 229 -1.27 12.51 15.17
N ASP A 230 -2.27 13.37 15.39
CA ASP A 230 -3.33 13.12 16.37
C ASP A 230 -4.37 12.14 15.82
N LEU A 231 -4.87 11.23 16.65
CA LEU A 231 -5.97 10.34 16.27
C LEU A 231 -7.25 11.16 16.01
N ASP A 232 -7.78 11.05 14.81
CA ASP A 232 -9.03 11.70 14.39
C ASP A 232 -10.19 10.72 14.32
N ALA A 233 -9.97 9.47 13.89
CA ALA A 233 -10.98 8.43 13.92
C ALA A 233 -10.38 7.04 14.07
N LEU A 234 -11.14 6.12 14.64
CA LEU A 234 -10.81 4.70 14.75
C LEU A 234 -12.07 3.91 14.40
N ILE A 235 -12.00 3.06 13.38
CA ILE A 235 -13.13 2.23 12.94
C ILE A 235 -12.74 0.76 12.92
N GLU A 236 -13.71 -0.10 13.21
CA GLU A 236 -13.56 -1.54 13.06
C GLU A 236 -13.49 -1.90 11.58
N ALA A 237 -12.51 -2.74 11.22
CA ALA A 237 -12.44 -3.30 9.88
C ALA A 237 -13.46 -4.44 9.73
N PRO A 238 -13.90 -4.77 8.50
CA PRO A 238 -14.82 -5.89 8.26
C PRO A 238 -14.21 -7.29 8.51
N THR A 239 -12.95 -7.35 8.91
CA THR A 239 -12.13 -8.55 9.10
C THR A 239 -11.07 -8.29 10.17
N ASP A 240 -10.49 -9.37 10.73
CA ASP A 240 -9.55 -9.29 11.86
C ASP A 240 -8.13 -8.86 11.45
N MET A 241 -7.77 -8.97 10.17
CA MET A 241 -6.42 -8.64 9.64
C MET A 241 -6.48 -7.78 8.37
N PRO A 242 -6.94 -6.51 8.46
CA PRO A 242 -6.82 -5.56 7.35
C PRO A 242 -5.35 -5.24 7.08
N THR A 243 -4.97 -5.13 5.81
CA THR A 243 -3.57 -4.93 5.41
C THR A 243 -3.29 -3.57 4.81
N CYS A 244 -4.06 -3.14 3.81
CA CYS A 244 -3.82 -1.91 3.09
C CYS A 244 -5.13 -1.33 2.56
N MET A 245 -5.07 -0.09 2.06
CA MET A 245 -6.24 0.61 1.56
C MET A 245 -5.93 1.66 0.50
N CYS A 246 -6.92 1.93 -0.34
CA CYS A 246 -6.93 3.11 -1.19
C CYS A 246 -8.36 3.66 -1.32
N PHE A 247 -8.46 4.95 -1.60
CA PHE A 247 -9.73 5.53 -2.01
C PHE A 247 -9.92 5.31 -3.51
N GLY A 248 -11.15 5.01 -3.91
CA GLY A 248 -11.53 4.80 -5.30
C GLY A 248 -13.02 5.04 -5.54
N GLY A 249 -13.49 4.55 -6.68
CA GLY A 249 -14.80 4.91 -7.22
C GLY A 249 -14.77 6.26 -7.96
N PRO A 250 -15.80 6.55 -8.77
CA PRO A 250 -15.83 7.74 -9.63
C PRO A 250 -15.81 9.07 -8.86
N ASP A 251 -16.16 9.07 -7.57
CA ASP A 251 -16.11 10.24 -6.70
C ASP A 251 -15.06 10.13 -5.58
N LEU A 252 -14.21 9.10 -5.62
CA LEU A 252 -13.15 8.81 -4.65
C LEU A 252 -13.64 8.71 -3.20
N LYS A 253 -14.91 8.37 -2.95
CA LYS A 253 -15.48 8.23 -1.59
C LYS A 253 -15.44 6.82 -1.02
N THR A 254 -15.17 5.82 -1.85
CA THR A 254 -15.11 4.42 -1.43
C THR A 254 -13.70 4.10 -0.97
N LEU A 255 -13.54 3.66 0.28
CA LEU A 255 -12.27 3.13 0.78
C LEU A 255 -12.24 1.62 0.54
N TYR A 256 -11.41 1.19 -0.41
CA TYR A 256 -11.14 -0.23 -0.63
C TYR A 256 -10.09 -0.72 0.37
N VAL A 257 -10.33 -1.87 0.99
CA VAL A 257 -9.49 -2.42 2.06
C VAL A 257 -9.19 -3.89 1.78
N THR A 258 -7.91 -4.22 1.68
CA THR A 258 -7.40 -5.60 1.52
C THR A 258 -7.20 -6.27 2.88
N SER A 259 -7.06 -7.60 2.91
CA SER A 259 -6.82 -8.34 4.15
C SER A 259 -6.05 -9.64 3.94
N ILE A 260 -5.67 -10.30 5.05
CA ILE A 260 -4.93 -11.56 5.07
C ILE A 260 -5.85 -12.74 5.30
N LYS A 261 -5.68 -13.82 4.53
CA LYS A 261 -6.13 -15.15 4.94
C LYS A 261 -5.02 -15.91 5.66
N ASP A 262 -3.88 -16.05 5.02
CA ASP A 262 -2.68 -16.70 5.54
C ASP A 262 -1.46 -16.13 4.80
N SER A 263 -0.63 -15.38 5.53
CA SER A 263 0.53 -14.72 4.96
C SER A 263 1.68 -15.68 4.62
N GLY A 264 1.55 -16.98 4.90
CA GLY A 264 2.61 -17.99 4.75
C GLY A 264 3.76 -17.87 5.75
N SER A 265 3.74 -16.87 6.64
CA SER A 265 4.78 -16.63 7.65
C SER A 265 4.60 -17.44 8.93
N GLY A 266 3.43 -18.07 9.10
CA GLY A 266 3.00 -18.68 10.36
C GLY A 266 2.64 -17.67 11.47
N ARG A 267 2.78 -16.36 11.22
CA ARG A 267 2.51 -15.29 12.20
C ARG A 267 1.19 -14.56 11.96
N ALA A 268 0.82 -14.35 10.70
CA ALA A 268 -0.41 -13.68 10.31
C ALA A 268 -1.34 -14.67 9.57
N ILE A 269 -2.25 -15.26 10.33
CA ILE A 269 -3.26 -16.20 9.85
C ILE A 269 -4.60 -15.75 10.41
N SER A 270 -5.50 -15.32 9.53
CA SER A 270 -6.83 -14.85 9.92
C SER A 270 -7.69 -16.02 10.37
N ARG A 271 -8.37 -15.84 11.51
CA ARG A 271 -9.38 -16.78 12.01
C ARG A 271 -10.80 -16.33 11.66
N HIS A 272 -10.94 -15.12 11.16
CA HIS A 272 -12.21 -14.58 10.72
C HIS A 272 -12.72 -15.33 9.46
N PRO A 273 -14.03 -15.63 9.36
CA PRO A 273 -14.59 -16.28 8.18
C PRO A 273 -14.38 -15.49 6.89
N LEU A 274 -14.24 -14.17 7.01
CA LEU A 274 -14.01 -13.26 5.88
C LEU A 274 -12.54 -12.82 5.72
N GLY A 275 -11.60 -13.46 6.42
CA GLY A 275 -10.17 -13.20 6.23
C GLY A 275 -9.73 -13.39 4.77
N GLY A 276 -8.90 -12.47 4.27
CA GLY A 276 -8.39 -12.47 2.90
C GLY A 276 -9.29 -11.79 1.88
N HIS A 277 -10.53 -11.42 2.25
CA HIS A 277 -11.39 -10.73 1.29
C HIS A 277 -11.06 -9.24 1.17
N LEU A 278 -11.31 -8.71 -0.03
CA LEU A 278 -11.34 -7.28 -0.33
C LEU A 278 -12.71 -6.71 0.04
N PHE A 279 -12.72 -5.54 0.68
CA PHE A 279 -13.94 -4.81 1.06
C PHE A 279 -13.98 -3.41 0.49
N ALA A 280 -15.17 -2.92 0.19
CA ALA A 280 -15.46 -1.51 -0.05
C ALA A 280 -16.15 -0.93 1.19
N ILE A 281 -15.61 0.15 1.74
CA ILE A 281 -16.15 0.89 2.89
C ILE A 281 -16.63 2.26 2.42
N GLU A 282 -17.86 2.61 2.75
CA GLU A 282 -18.49 3.87 2.38
C GLU A 282 -19.03 4.61 3.61
N GLY A 283 -19.38 5.89 3.46
CA GLY A 283 -19.91 6.70 4.55
C GLY A 283 -18.86 7.38 5.44
N LEU A 284 -17.59 7.40 5.01
CA LEU A 284 -16.48 8.00 5.76
C LEU A 284 -16.54 9.54 5.83
N GLY A 285 -17.29 10.19 4.93
CA GLY A 285 -17.44 11.64 4.90
C GLY A 285 -16.18 12.39 4.45
N VAL A 286 -15.31 11.72 3.69
CA VAL A 286 -14.12 12.26 3.02
C VAL A 286 -13.98 11.64 1.63
N THR A 287 -13.20 12.27 0.78
CA THR A 287 -12.73 11.69 -0.47
C THR A 287 -11.23 11.43 -0.40
N GLY A 288 -10.75 10.50 -1.20
CA GLY A 288 -9.33 10.37 -1.50
C GLY A 288 -8.83 11.41 -2.50
N LEU A 289 -7.73 11.04 -3.14
CA LEU A 289 -7.04 11.80 -4.18
C LEU A 289 -6.83 10.88 -5.39
N PRO A 290 -6.82 11.42 -6.63
CA PRO A 290 -6.36 10.66 -7.78
C PRO A 290 -4.92 10.19 -7.56
N GLU A 291 -4.63 8.92 -7.88
CA GLU A 291 -3.29 8.37 -7.75
C GLU A 291 -2.42 8.80 -8.95
N PRO A 292 -1.15 9.18 -8.72
CA PRO A 292 -0.22 9.50 -9.79
C PRO A 292 0.18 8.25 -10.58
N ARG A 293 0.73 8.46 -11.78
CA ARG A 293 1.19 7.39 -12.67
C ARG A 293 2.70 7.40 -12.80
N PHE A 294 3.29 6.21 -12.85
CA PHE A 294 4.69 6.01 -13.18
C PHE A 294 4.90 6.25 -14.67
N ALA A 295 5.11 7.52 -15.02
CA ALA A 295 5.30 8.00 -16.37
C ALA A 295 6.04 9.34 -16.32
N SER A 296 6.79 9.64 -17.37
CA SER A 296 7.49 10.92 -17.57
C SER A 296 6.54 12.06 -17.89
#